data_AF-A0ABD2MU76-F1
#
_entry.id   AF-A0ABD2MU76-F1
#
_cell.length_a   1.000
_cell.length_b   1.000
_cell.length_c   1.000
_cell.angle_alpha   90.00
_cell.angle_beta   90.00
_cell.angle_gamma   90.00
#
_symmetry.space_group_name_H-M   'P 1'
#
loop_
_entity.id
_entity.type
_entity.pdbx_description
1 polymer ?
#
loop_
_entity_poly.entity_id
_entity_poly.type
_entity_poly.pdbx_seq_one_letter_code
_entity_poly.pdbx_strand_id
1 'polypeptide(L)'
;MSNIVSVVDKISPPQKKVTRPGIRWFDAEVKLVQKQRKEYYKIFKFTEKDFEKYKLKRNLVVGLIGKNEREFYENEIDKNKGESKKMWKTLKELVNKGQKSVDFSLLDLQIQGGAIEDSEFLFADSIKQPVSSIPEPFRVSKKLNVRCNVHWNRFPKFL
;
A
#
# COMPACT_ATOMS: atom_id res chain seq x y z
N MET A 1 -8.65 -0.10 -49.63
CA MET A 1 -8.96 0.88 -48.56
C MET A 1 -7.81 0.87 -47.58
N SER A 2 -7.17 2.02 -47.33
CA SER A 2 -6.07 2.14 -46.38
C SER A 2 -6.60 2.07 -44.94
N ASN A 3 -6.09 1.12 -44.15
CA ASN A 3 -6.45 0.94 -42.74
C ASN A 3 -5.87 2.10 -41.90
N ILE A 4 -6.72 2.82 -41.16
CA ILE A 4 -6.35 3.96 -40.31
C ILE A 4 -5.21 3.62 -39.35
N VAL A 5 -5.19 2.40 -38.81
CA VAL A 5 -4.13 1.93 -37.89
C VAL A 5 -2.75 2.02 -38.56
N SER A 6 -2.67 1.62 -39.84
CA SER A 6 -1.40 1.64 -40.60
C SER A 6 -0.87 3.03 -40.90
N VAL A 7 -1.74 4.06 -40.91
CA VAL A 7 -1.34 5.46 -41.09
C VAL A 7 -0.85 6.04 -39.77
N VAL A 8 -1.53 5.71 -38.66
CA VAL A 8 -1.13 6.13 -37.31
C VAL A 8 0.23 5.55 -36.94
N ASP A 9 0.47 4.27 -37.22
CA ASP A 9 1.75 3.61 -36.92
C ASP A 9 2.93 4.20 -37.71
N LYS A 10 2.69 4.79 -38.89
CA LYS A 10 3.72 5.47 -39.69
C LYS A 10 4.04 6.88 -39.19
N ILE A 11 3.03 7.60 -38.68
CA ILE A 11 3.17 8.99 -38.24
C ILE A 11 3.60 9.05 -36.77
N SER A 12 3.20 8.07 -35.95
CA SER A 12 3.45 8.09 -34.52
C SER A 12 4.84 7.53 -34.18
N PRO A 13 5.70 8.27 -33.48
CA PRO A 13 7.00 7.77 -33.06
C PRO A 13 6.83 6.58 -32.08
N PRO A 14 7.69 5.55 -32.17
CA PRO A 14 7.58 4.38 -31.31
C PRO A 14 7.76 4.77 -29.84
N GLN A 15 6.71 4.58 -29.04
CA GLN A 15 6.77 4.84 -27.60
C GLN A 15 7.39 3.66 -26.86
N LYS A 16 8.47 3.91 -26.12
CA LYS A 16 9.03 2.93 -25.18
C LYS A 16 8.16 2.90 -23.93
N LYS A 17 7.54 1.74 -23.64
CA LYS A 17 6.88 1.53 -22.35
C LYS A 17 7.96 1.43 -21.27
N VAL A 18 8.00 2.40 -20.36
CA VAL A 18 8.86 2.32 -19.17
C VAL A 18 8.23 1.35 -18.19
N THR A 19 8.74 0.13 -18.13
CA THR A 19 8.38 -0.82 -17.08
C THR A 19 9.14 -0.45 -15.81
N ARG A 20 8.41 -0.01 -14.78
CA ARG A 20 9.01 0.16 -13.45
C ARG A 20 9.37 -1.22 -12.89
N PRO A 21 10.53 -1.39 -12.24
CA PRO A 21 10.85 -2.64 -11.56
C PRO A 21 9.76 -2.94 -10.52
N GLY A 22 9.44 -4.22 -10.37
CA GLY A 22 8.48 -4.66 -9.37
C GLY A 22 8.92 -4.25 -7.97
N ILE A 23 7.96 -3.84 -7.15
CA ILE A 23 8.18 -3.57 -5.73
C ILE A 23 8.44 -4.93 -5.05
N ARG A 24 9.56 -5.03 -4.31
CA ARG A 24 10.04 -6.30 -3.75
C ARG A 24 9.13 -6.88 -2.66
N TRP A 25 8.52 -6.02 -1.84
CA TRP A 25 7.58 -6.42 -0.79
C TRP A 25 6.15 -6.68 -1.28
N PHE A 26 5.91 -6.60 -2.59
CA PHE A 26 4.57 -6.67 -3.16
C PHE A 26 4.18 -8.10 -3.57
N ASP A 27 3.69 -8.85 -2.58
CA ASP A 27 3.41 -10.27 -2.71
C ASP A 27 2.10 -10.60 -3.45
N ALA A 28 1.95 -11.89 -3.78
CA ALA A 28 0.73 -12.43 -4.39
C ALA A 28 -0.51 -12.23 -3.50
N GLU A 29 -0.34 -12.26 -2.18
CA GLU A 29 -1.42 -11.99 -1.21
C GLU A 29 -1.95 -10.56 -1.36
N VAL A 30 -1.06 -9.57 -1.40
CA VAL A 30 -1.43 -8.16 -1.60
C VAL A 30 -2.19 -7.99 -2.91
N LYS A 31 -1.75 -8.65 -3.98
CA LYS A 31 -2.45 -8.63 -5.27
C LYS A 31 -3.86 -9.21 -5.18
N LEU A 32 -4.02 -10.33 -4.48
CA LEU A 32 -5.31 -11.00 -4.31
C LEU A 32 -6.28 -10.12 -3.51
N VAL A 33 -5.87 -9.56 -2.38
CA VAL A 33 -6.72 -8.70 -1.56
C VAL A 33 -7.05 -7.40 -2.32
N GLN A 34 -6.12 -6.84 -3.08
CA GLN A 34 -6.40 -5.70 -3.97
C GLN A 34 -7.43 -6.04 -5.04
N LYS A 35 -7.38 -7.24 -5.62
CA LYS A 35 -8.37 -7.71 -6.60
C LYS A 35 -9.76 -7.80 -5.96
N GLN A 36 -9.87 -8.41 -4.79
CA GLN A 36 -11.13 -8.48 -4.04
C GLN A 36 -11.67 -7.07 -3.74
N ARG A 37 -10.82 -6.15 -3.26
CA ARG A 37 -11.22 -4.74 -3.03
C ARG A 37 -11.80 -4.10 -4.31
N LYS A 38 -11.20 -4.35 -5.48
CA LYS A 38 -11.70 -3.82 -6.76
C LYS A 38 -13.06 -4.42 -7.13
N GLU A 39 -13.27 -5.71 -6.87
CA GLU A 39 -14.56 -6.38 -7.10
C GLU A 39 -15.66 -5.76 -6.22
N TYR A 40 -15.40 -5.61 -4.92
CA TYR A 40 -16.34 -4.95 -4.00
C TYR A 40 -16.58 -3.48 -4.35
N TYR A 41 -15.55 -2.76 -4.81
CA TYR A 41 -15.72 -1.37 -5.26
C TYR A 41 -16.65 -1.28 -6.47
N LYS A 42 -16.54 -2.20 -7.43
CA LYS A 42 -17.45 -2.26 -8.58
C LYS A 42 -18.89 -2.48 -8.11
N ILE A 43 -19.12 -3.48 -7.27
CA ILE A 43 -20.47 -3.81 -6.77
C ILE A 43 -21.08 -2.63 -6.00
N PHE A 44 -20.31 -2.06 -5.07
CA PHE A 44 -20.69 -0.88 -4.28
C PHE A 44 -21.04 0.31 -5.18
N LYS A 45 -20.21 0.60 -6.19
CA LYS A 45 -20.41 1.76 -7.08
C LYS A 45 -21.75 1.70 -7.83
N PHE A 46 -22.23 0.50 -8.17
CA PHE A 46 -23.49 0.33 -8.91
C PHE A 46 -24.71 0.13 -8.02
N THR A 47 -24.54 -0.53 -6.87
CA THR A 47 -25.68 -0.97 -6.05
C THR A 47 -25.85 -0.14 -4.77
N GLU A 48 -24.83 0.61 -4.35
CA GLU A 48 -24.66 1.25 -3.01
C GLU A 48 -24.76 0.30 -1.80
N LYS A 49 -25.26 -0.91 -2.01
CA LYS A 49 -25.18 -2.04 -1.10
C LYS A 49 -23.73 -2.51 -1.02
N ASP A 50 -23.34 -3.07 0.13
CA ASP A 50 -21.99 -3.58 0.42
C ASP A 50 -20.87 -2.54 0.60
N PHE A 51 -21.20 -1.27 0.89
CA PHE A 51 -20.20 -0.27 1.28
C PHE A 51 -19.32 -0.72 2.46
N GLU A 52 -19.92 -1.35 3.47
CA GLU A 52 -19.18 -1.87 4.63
C GLU A 52 -18.16 -2.96 4.23
N LYS A 53 -18.53 -3.87 3.31
CA LYS A 53 -17.60 -4.89 2.81
C LYS A 53 -16.44 -4.26 2.04
N TYR A 54 -16.73 -3.25 1.22
CA TYR A 54 -15.69 -2.48 0.53
C TYR A 54 -14.75 -1.79 1.53
N LYS A 55 -15.30 -1.14 2.57
CA LYS A 55 -14.52 -0.46 3.62
C LYS A 55 -13.59 -1.42 4.36
N LEU A 56 -14.10 -2.58 4.77
CA LEU A 56 -13.32 -3.64 5.41
C LEU A 56 -12.17 -4.10 4.50
N LYS A 57 -12.46 -4.42 3.23
CA LYS A 57 -11.42 -4.86 2.28
C LYS A 57 -10.42 -3.76 1.97
N ARG A 58 -10.83 -2.49 1.93
CA ARG A 58 -9.93 -1.35 1.75
C ARG A 58 -8.96 -1.23 2.92
N ASN A 59 -9.45 -1.30 4.15
CA ASN A 59 -8.62 -1.23 5.36
C ASN A 59 -7.66 -2.42 5.42
N LEU A 60 -8.13 -3.62 5.08
CA LEU A 60 -7.30 -4.82 4.99
C LEU A 60 -6.14 -4.64 4.01
N VAL A 61 -6.41 -4.10 2.80
CA VAL A 61 -5.33 -3.82 1.84
C VAL A 61 -4.29 -2.86 2.42
N VAL A 62 -4.73 -1.78 3.09
CA VAL A 62 -3.81 -0.80 3.67
C VAL A 62 -2.97 -1.43 4.78
N GLY A 63 -3.59 -2.19 5.68
CA GLY A 63 -2.88 -2.90 6.76
C GLY A 63 -1.87 -3.91 6.22
N LEU A 64 -2.27 -4.71 5.23
CA LEU A 64 -1.39 -5.72 4.62
C LEU A 64 -0.20 -5.07 3.90
N ILE A 65 -0.41 -3.98 3.16
CA ILE A 65 0.69 -3.24 2.52
C ILE A 65 1.68 -2.74 3.56
N GLY A 66 1.18 -2.08 4.62
CA GLY A 66 2.06 -1.55 5.67
C GLY A 66 2.81 -2.65 6.42
N LYS A 67 2.16 -3.79 6.66
CA LYS A 67 2.78 -4.97 7.27
C LYS A 67 3.90 -5.53 6.39
N ASN A 68 3.61 -5.86 5.13
CA ASN A 68 4.61 -6.46 4.22
C ASN A 68 5.78 -5.50 3.95
N GLU A 69 5.50 -4.19 3.84
CA GLU A 69 6.53 -3.18 3.69
C GLU A 69 7.47 -3.15 4.90
N ARG A 70 6.91 -3.12 6.12
CA ARG A 70 7.69 -3.12 7.36
C ARG A 70 8.51 -4.39 7.51
N GLU A 71 7.87 -5.56 7.40
CA GLU A 71 8.53 -6.86 7.53
C GLU A 71 9.66 -7.02 6.51
N PHE A 72 9.47 -6.56 5.28
CA PHE A 72 10.52 -6.60 4.27
C PHE A 72 11.75 -5.78 4.67
N TYR A 73 11.56 -4.54 5.14
CA TYR A 73 12.69 -3.69 5.52
C TYR A 73 13.36 -4.14 6.81
N GLU A 74 12.60 -4.58 7.80
CA GLU A 74 13.14 -5.21 9.01
C GLU A 74 14.01 -6.41 8.65
N ASN A 75 13.49 -7.33 7.82
CA ASN A 75 14.26 -8.49 7.36
C ASN A 75 15.52 -8.11 6.58
N GLU A 76 15.48 -7.09 5.73
CA GLU A 76 16.66 -6.63 4.99
C GLU A 76 17.72 -5.99 5.88
N ILE A 77 17.32 -5.27 6.93
CA ILE A 77 18.23 -4.72 7.93
C ILE A 77 18.83 -5.87 8.74
N ASP A 78 17.99 -6.79 9.21
CA ASP A 78 18.38 -7.93 10.05
C ASP A 78 19.40 -8.85 9.38
N LYS A 79 19.22 -9.13 8.08
CA LYS A 79 20.19 -9.88 7.27
C LYS A 79 21.57 -9.22 7.20
N ASN A 80 21.64 -7.91 7.32
CA ASN A 80 22.88 -7.13 7.14
C ASN A 80 23.49 -6.64 8.47
N LYS A 81 22.90 -6.97 9.63
CA LYS A 81 23.35 -6.50 10.96
C LYS A 81 24.83 -6.79 11.27
N GLY A 82 25.37 -7.91 10.78
CA GLY A 82 26.77 -8.30 11.01
C GLY A 82 27.81 -7.60 10.13
N GLU A 83 27.38 -6.83 9.13
CA GLU A 83 28.25 -6.29 8.08
C GLU A 83 28.00 -4.80 7.88
N SER A 84 28.66 -3.96 8.68
CA SER A 84 28.41 -2.50 8.72
C SER A 84 28.47 -1.83 7.35
N LYS A 85 29.38 -2.26 6.46
CA LYS A 85 29.47 -1.74 5.08
C LYS A 85 28.25 -2.09 4.24
N LYS A 86 27.70 -3.30 4.38
CA LYS A 86 26.50 -3.74 3.66
C LYS A 86 25.26 -3.06 4.23
N MET A 87 25.14 -3.01 5.56
CA MET A 87 24.05 -2.31 6.24
C MET A 87 23.92 -0.85 5.78
N TRP A 88 25.02 -0.11 5.75
CA TRP A 88 25.02 1.27 5.26
C TRP A 88 24.63 1.41 3.79
N LYS A 89 25.02 0.46 2.93
CA LYS A 89 24.57 0.44 1.53
C LYS A 89 23.06 0.20 1.45
N THR A 90 22.55 -0.79 2.18
CA THR A 90 21.12 -1.10 2.24
C THR A 90 20.33 0.12 2.72
N LEU A 91 20.74 0.77 3.82
CA LEU A 91 20.08 1.98 4.32
C LEU A 91 20.08 3.13 3.29
N LYS A 92 21.21 3.37 2.62
CA LYS A 92 21.28 4.37 1.54
C LYS A 92 20.34 4.03 0.39
N GLU A 93 20.27 2.75 0.00
CA GLU A 93 19.34 2.29 -1.02
C GLU A 93 17.88 2.42 -0.60
N LEU A 94 17.56 2.32 0.69
CA LEU A 94 16.20 2.50 1.21
C LEU A 94 15.78 3.98 1.25
N VAL A 95 16.65 4.85 1.76
CA VAL A 95 16.36 6.29 1.94
C VAL A 95 16.42 7.06 0.62
N ASN A 96 17.34 6.71 -0.28
CA ASN A 96 17.56 7.49 -1.52
C ASN A 96 16.65 7.08 -2.69
N LYS A 97 15.59 6.28 -2.49
CA LYS A 97 14.60 5.98 -3.55
C LYS A 97 13.71 7.19 -3.84
N GLY A 98 14.29 8.25 -4.41
CA GLY A 98 13.54 9.37 -4.98
C GLY A 98 14.01 10.78 -4.60
N GLN A 99 14.94 10.92 -3.66
CA GLN A 99 15.51 12.23 -3.31
C GLN A 99 16.96 12.32 -3.82
N LYS A 100 17.17 13.17 -4.83
CA LYS A 100 18.51 13.70 -5.11
C LYS A 100 18.85 14.61 -3.93
N SER A 101 19.94 14.28 -3.22
CA SER A 101 20.52 15.02 -2.09
C SER A 101 19.52 15.42 -1.00
N VAL A 102 19.41 14.61 0.05
CA VAL A 102 18.91 15.11 1.34
C VAL A 102 20.01 16.00 1.91
N ASP A 103 19.78 17.31 1.97
CA ASP A 103 20.65 18.22 2.69
C ASP A 103 20.67 17.81 4.16
N PHE A 104 21.85 17.37 4.63
CA PHE A 104 22.07 16.91 6.01
C PHE A 104 21.88 18.01 7.06
N SER A 105 21.59 19.25 6.66
CA SER A 105 21.32 20.38 7.56
C SER A 105 19.99 20.29 8.32
N LEU A 106 19.10 19.34 7.98
CA LEU A 106 17.83 19.14 8.69
C LEU A 106 17.86 18.03 9.76
N LEU A 107 19.02 17.39 9.99
CA LEU A 107 19.15 16.26 10.92
C LEU A 107 19.77 16.65 12.27
N ASP A 108 19.68 17.92 12.67
CA ASP A 108 19.79 18.32 14.07
C ASP A 108 18.43 18.08 14.76
N LEU A 109 18.05 16.81 14.89
CA LEU A 109 17.12 16.42 15.94
C LEU A 109 17.92 16.43 17.23
N GLN A 110 17.74 17.49 18.01
CA GLN A 110 18.21 17.58 19.39
C GLN A 110 17.88 16.28 20.12
N ILE A 111 18.92 15.49 20.39
CA ILE A 111 18.92 14.39 21.35
C ILE A 111 18.81 15.05 22.73
N GLN A 112 17.63 15.56 23.07
CA GLN A 112 17.24 15.74 24.46
C GLN A 112 16.72 14.39 24.91
N GLY A 113 17.38 13.78 25.90
CA GLY A 113 17.12 12.45 26.42
C GLY A 113 15.77 12.33 27.14
N GLY A 114 14.68 12.61 26.44
CA GLY A 114 13.33 12.21 26.84
C GLY A 114 13.11 10.78 26.39
N ALA A 115 12.83 9.88 27.34
CA ALA A 115 12.32 8.57 27.03
C ALA A 115 11.14 8.71 26.08
N ILE A 116 11.26 8.16 24.87
CA ILE A 116 10.11 7.91 24.03
C ILE A 116 9.40 6.76 24.72
N GLU A 117 8.47 7.09 25.62
CA GLU A 117 7.45 6.13 26.01
C GLU A 117 6.74 5.73 24.73
N ASP A 118 6.74 4.43 24.46
CA ASP A 118 6.14 3.81 23.30
C ASP A 118 4.69 4.31 23.19
N SER A 119 4.47 5.32 22.34
CA SER A 119 3.14 5.65 21.89
C SER A 119 2.75 4.54 20.92
N GLU A 120 2.29 3.44 21.53
CA GLU A 120 1.57 2.37 20.86
C GLU A 120 0.58 3.01 19.90
N PHE A 121 0.93 2.94 18.63
CA PHE A 121 0.06 3.35 17.55
C PHE A 121 -1.08 2.31 17.53
N LEU A 122 -2.14 2.59 18.30
CA LEU A 122 -3.35 1.78 18.45
C LEU A 122 -4.08 1.64 17.10
N PHE A 123 -3.61 0.74 16.25
CA PHE A 123 -4.35 0.29 15.06
C PHE A 123 -4.26 -1.23 14.80
N ALA A 124 -3.57 -2.02 15.64
CA ALA A 124 -3.25 -3.41 15.32
C ALA A 124 -4.05 -4.50 16.06
N ASP A 125 -4.82 -4.20 17.12
CA ASP A 125 -5.35 -5.29 17.97
C ASP A 125 -6.79 -5.74 17.70
N SER A 126 -7.49 -5.16 16.72
CA SER A 126 -8.89 -5.53 16.45
C SER A 126 -9.14 -6.33 15.16
N ILE A 127 -8.12 -7.04 14.64
CA ILE A 127 -8.34 -8.00 13.54
C ILE A 127 -7.63 -9.33 13.84
N LYS A 128 -8.01 -9.98 14.94
CA LYS A 128 -7.88 -11.44 15.09
C LYS A 128 -9.14 -12.11 14.55
N GLN A 129 -9.27 -12.16 13.23
CA GLN A 129 -10.14 -13.14 12.58
C GLN A 129 -9.24 -13.93 11.63
N PRO A 130 -9.03 -15.25 11.86
CA PRO A 130 -8.31 -16.07 10.92
C PRO A 130 -9.04 -16.04 9.56
N VAL A 131 -8.27 -15.95 8.48
CA VAL A 131 -8.77 -15.88 7.09
C VAL A 131 -9.54 -17.16 6.70
N SER A 132 -9.60 -18.18 7.56
CA SER A 132 -10.33 -19.43 7.37
C SER A 132 -11.84 -19.36 7.62
N SER A 133 -12.37 -18.25 8.13
CA SER A 133 -13.81 -18.10 8.44
C SER A 133 -14.40 -16.85 7.79
N ILE A 134 -14.37 -16.78 6.45
CA ILE A 134 -15.26 -15.89 5.71
C ILE A 134 -16.57 -16.66 5.51
N PRO A 135 -17.64 -16.42 6.30
CA PRO A 135 -18.91 -17.05 6.04
C PRO A 135 -19.47 -16.55 4.71
N GLU A 136 -20.00 -17.49 3.93
CA GLU A 136 -20.90 -17.23 2.80
C GLU A 136 -21.99 -16.22 3.20
N PRO A 137 -22.48 -15.38 2.26
CA PRO A 137 -23.26 -14.19 2.59
C PRO A 137 -24.62 -14.54 3.24
N PHE A 138 -24.66 -14.50 4.58
CA PHE A 138 -25.89 -14.59 5.34
C PHE A 138 -26.69 -13.28 5.32
N ARG A 139 -28.02 -13.45 5.24
CA ARG A 139 -29.03 -12.39 5.09
C ARG A 139 -29.01 -11.39 6.26
N VAL A 140 -29.23 -10.14 5.87
CA VAL A 140 -29.30 -8.91 6.67
C VAL A 140 -30.32 -8.99 7.82
N SER A 141 -29.92 -8.49 9.00
CA SER A 141 -30.85 -7.85 9.94
C SER A 141 -30.29 -6.52 10.48
N LYS A 142 -30.75 -5.45 9.82
CA LYS A 142 -31.06 -4.08 10.26
C LYS A 142 -30.36 -3.43 11.48
N LYS A 143 -29.84 -2.23 11.16
CA LYS A 143 -29.77 -0.95 11.92
C LYS A 143 -28.65 -0.78 12.96
N LEU A 144 -27.72 0.13 12.65
CA LEU A 144 -27.53 1.36 13.43
C LEU A 144 -26.80 2.43 12.60
N ASN A 145 -27.30 3.64 12.72
CA ASN A 145 -27.00 4.83 11.95
C ASN A 145 -25.81 5.54 12.60
N VAL A 146 -24.64 5.59 11.95
CA VAL A 146 -23.54 6.47 12.38
C VAL A 146 -22.99 7.19 11.16
N ARG A 147 -23.20 8.50 11.15
CA ARG A 147 -22.82 9.44 10.10
C ARG A 147 -21.36 9.81 10.30
N CYS A 148 -20.44 9.18 9.55
CA CYS A 148 -19.02 9.54 9.60
C CYS A 148 -18.62 10.29 8.31
N ASN A 149 -18.50 11.61 8.44
CA ASN A 149 -17.88 12.48 7.45
C ASN A 149 -16.36 12.24 7.48
N VAL A 150 -15.78 11.66 6.43
CA VAL A 150 -14.31 11.54 6.32
C VAL A 150 -13.89 11.95 4.90
N HIS A 151 -13.19 13.07 4.83
CA HIS A 151 -12.63 13.66 3.62
C HIS A 151 -11.40 12.83 3.18
N TRP A 152 -11.55 12.00 2.16
CA TRP A 152 -10.49 11.13 1.64
C TRP A 152 -9.64 11.84 0.57
N ASN A 153 -8.70 12.68 1.00
CA ASN A 153 -7.72 13.29 0.10
C ASN A 153 -6.28 13.09 0.60
N ARG A 154 -5.70 11.91 0.33
CA ARG A 154 -4.26 11.69 0.11
C ARG A 154 -3.98 10.19 -0.06
N PHE A 155 -4.07 9.71 -1.30
CA PHE A 155 -3.28 8.54 -1.71
C PHE A 155 -2.71 8.84 -3.09
N PRO A 156 -1.39 8.69 -3.31
CA PRO A 156 -0.83 8.76 -4.64
C PRO A 156 -1.49 7.68 -5.51
N LYS A 157 -1.97 8.08 -6.69
CA LYS A 157 -2.56 7.17 -7.67
C LYS A 157 -1.47 6.23 -8.16
N PHE A 158 -1.47 5.00 -7.67
CA PHE A 158 -0.67 3.92 -8.23
C PHE A 158 -1.41 3.35 -9.45
N LEU A 159 -1.15 3.94 -10.62
CA LEU A 159 -1.41 3.39 -11.95
C LEU A 159 -0.21 3.72 -12.84
#